data_AF-A0A6B1BGP7-F1
#
_entry.id   AF-A0A6B1BGP7-F1
#
_cell.length_a   1.000
_cell.length_b   1.000
_cell.length_c   1.000
_cell.angle_alpha   90.00
_cell.angle_beta   90.00
_cell.angle_gamma   90.00
#
_symmetry.space_group_name_H-M   'P 1'
#
loop_
_entity.id
_entity.type
_entity.pdbx_description
1 polymer ?
#
loop_
_entity_poly.entity_id
_entity_poly.type
_entity_poly.pdbx_seq_one_letter_code
_entity_poly.pdbx_strand_id
1 'polypeptide(L)'
;MKTIQLSNAILKKLGELRRAGGYETITQGLEQAVDYHLLELRRQRAEKVGKKIRKKLKEKGLTEDDILKDFEIFREKLRQENAAP
;
A
#
# COMPACT_ATOMS: atom_id res chain seq x y z
N MET A 1 -14.85 24.09 0.46
CA MET A 1 -13.53 24.00 1.11
C MET A 1 -13.72 23.94 2.61
N LYS A 2 -13.08 23.00 3.32
CA LYS A 2 -13.05 23.02 4.79
C LYS A 2 -11.77 23.70 5.23
N THR A 3 -11.87 24.67 6.13
CA THR A 3 -10.72 25.40 6.66
C THR A 3 -10.30 24.77 7.97
N ILE A 4 -9.02 24.42 8.09
CA ILE A 4 -8.42 23.91 9.33
C ILE A 4 -7.49 25.01 9.85
N GLN A 5 -7.65 25.40 11.11
CA GLN A 5 -6.72 26.31 11.76
C GLN A 5 -5.53 25.53 12.30
N LEU A 6 -4.33 25.93 11.89
CA LEU A 6 -3.07 25.38 12.35
C LEU A 6 -2.29 26.45 13.11
N SER A 7 -1.44 26.03 14.04
CA SER A 7 -0.56 26.97 14.73
C SER A 7 0.46 27.58 13.76
N ASN A 8 0.91 28.80 14.06
CA ASN A 8 1.92 29.50 13.24
C ASN A 8 3.22 28.70 13.09
N ALA A 9 3.60 27.93 14.11
CA ALA A 9 4.77 27.06 14.06
C ALA A 9 4.60 25.93 13.03
N ILE A 10 3.41 25.33 12.95
CA ILE A 10 3.11 24.28 11.97
C ILE A 10 3.08 24.88 10.56
N LEU A 11 2.44 26.04 10.37
CA LEU A 11 2.40 26.72 9.07
C LEU A 11 3.81 27.06 8.55
N LYS A 12 4.70 27.52 9.44
CA LYS A 12 6.10 27.79 9.08
C LYS A 12 6.81 26.53 8.60
N LYS A 13 6.70 25.43 9.35
CA LYS A 13 7.28 24.13 8.96
C LYS A 13 6.72 23.63 7.62
N LEU A 14 5.41 23.75 7.41
CA LEU A 14 4.78 23.38 6.14
C LEU A 14 5.26 24.25 4.98
N GLY A 15 5.49 25.55 5.19
CA GLY A 15 6.08 26.44 4.18
C GLY A 15 7.54 26.10 3.84
N GLU A 16 8.32 25.60 4.81
CA GLU A 16 9.68 25.09 4.58
C GLU A 16 9.64 23.79 3.77
N LEU A 17 8.79 22.84 4.15
CA LEU A 17 8.59 21.57 3.44
C LEU A 17 8.07 21.79 2.01
N ARG A 18 7.12 22.71 1.83
CA ARG A 18 6.64 23.13 0.50
C ARG A 18 7.80 23.55 -0.40
N ARG A 19 8.66 24.43 0.10
CA ARG A 19 9.82 24.95 -0.67
C ARG A 19 10.84 23.85 -0.96
N ALA A 20 11.18 23.03 0.03
CA ALA A 20 12.13 21.95 -0.12
C ALA A 20 11.66 20.87 -1.12
N GLY A 21 10.36 20.57 -1.13
CA GLY A 21 9.74 19.60 -2.04
C GLY A 21 9.36 20.17 -3.41
N GLY A 22 9.62 21.46 -3.68
CA GLY A 22 9.27 22.09 -4.96
C GLY A 22 7.77 22.22 -5.22
N TYR A 23 6.94 22.24 -4.17
CA TYR A 23 5.49 22.29 -4.30
C TYR A 23 4.96 23.72 -4.55
N GLU A 24 3.93 23.84 -5.37
CA GLU A 24 3.30 25.13 -5.67
C GLU A 24 2.45 25.63 -4.50
N THR A 25 1.86 24.73 -3.71
CA THR A 25 1.06 25.10 -2.55
C THR A 25 1.34 24.18 -1.37
N ILE A 26 1.03 24.65 -0.15
CA ILE A 26 1.08 23.82 1.06
C ILE A 26 0.10 22.64 0.94
N THR A 27 -1.09 22.88 0.37
CA THR A 27 -2.10 21.85 0.14
C THR A 27 -1.55 20.71 -0.73
N GLN A 28 -0.92 21.05 -1.87
CA GLN A 28 -0.32 20.05 -2.75
C GLN A 28 0.76 19.22 -2.04
N GLY A 29 1.62 19.87 -1.26
CA GLY A 29 2.63 19.16 -0.46
C GLY A 29 2.03 18.25 0.61
N LEU A 30 0.94 18.69 1.25
CA LEU A 30 0.21 17.90 2.25
C LEU A 30 -0.49 16.69 1.62
N GLU A 31 -1.16 16.86 0.49
CA GLU A 31 -1.82 15.78 -0.23
C GLU A 31 -0.82 14.68 -0.58
N GLN A 32 0.33 15.04 -1.17
CA GLN A 32 1.37 14.07 -1.50
C GLN A 32 1.96 13.39 -0.26
N ALA A 33 2.18 14.14 0.82
CA ALA A 33 2.71 13.56 2.06
C ALA A 33 1.73 12.55 2.68
N VAL A 34 0.42 12.84 2.64
CA VAL A 34 -0.62 11.92 3.11
C VAL A 34 -0.68 10.68 2.23
N ASP A 35 -0.68 10.84 0.91
CA ASP A 35 -0.71 9.71 -0.03
C ASP A 35 0.51 8.80 0.14
N TYR A 36 1.69 9.39 0.25
CA TYR A 36 2.93 8.65 0.51
C TYR A 36 2.86 7.89 1.83
N HIS A 37 2.39 8.54 2.90
CA HIS A 37 2.25 7.89 4.20
C HIS A 37 1.25 6.73 4.17
N LEU A 38 0.12 6.91 3.50
CA LEU A 38 -0.87 5.84 3.32
C LEU A 38 -0.31 4.67 2.50
N LEU A 39 0.45 4.96 1.44
CA LEU A 39 1.13 3.95 0.64
C LEU A 39 2.12 3.15 1.48
N GLU A 40 2.93 3.83 2.30
CA GLU A 40 3.91 3.21 3.19
C GLU A 40 3.24 2.32 4.24
N LEU A 41 2.15 2.77 4.86
CA LEU A 41 1.36 1.95 5.79
C LEU A 41 0.79 0.69 5.10
N ARG A 42 0.31 0.82 3.86
CA ARG A 42 -0.16 -0.33 3.07
C ARG A 42 0.98 -1.31 2.77
N ARG A 43 2.15 -0.79 2.39
CA ARG A 43 3.37 -1.59 2.13
C ARG A 43 3.77 -2.40 3.37
N GLN A 44 3.85 -1.75 4.53
CA GLN A 44 4.19 -2.40 5.80
C GLN A 44 3.17 -3.48 6.18
N ARG A 45 1.88 -3.23 5.96
CA ARG A 45 0.83 -4.23 6.18
C ARG A 45 1.01 -5.44 5.26
N ALA A 46 1.23 -5.20 3.96
CA ALA A 46 1.46 -6.25 2.98
C ALA A 46 2.70 -7.09 3.33
N GLU A 47 3.79 -6.44 3.73
CA GLU A 47 5.02 -7.12 4.14
C GLU A 47 4.82 -8.01 5.37
N LYS A 48 4.11 -7.51 6.40
CA LYS A 48 3.78 -8.28 7.61
C LYS A 48 2.92 -9.50 7.29
N VAL A 49 1.92 -9.34 6.43
CA VAL A 49 1.06 -10.44 5.97
C VAL A 49 1.89 -11.43 5.15
N GLY A 50 2.69 -10.96 4.19
CA GLY A 50 3.56 -11.79 3.37
C GLY A 50 4.55 -12.61 4.20
N LYS A 51 5.15 -12.01 5.24
CA LYS A 51 6.02 -12.72 6.19
C LYS A 51 5.29 -13.85 6.92
N LYS A 52 4.04 -13.61 7.35
CA LYS A 52 3.20 -14.62 8.00
C LYS A 52 2.84 -15.77 7.04
N ILE A 53 2.53 -15.45 5.79
CA ILE A 53 2.25 -16.46 4.75
C ILE A 53 3.49 -17.29 4.47
N ARG A 54 4.64 -16.66 4.20
CA ARG A 54 5.92 -17.37 3.97
C ARG A 54 6.30 -18.30 5.13
N LYS A 55 6.11 -17.84 6.38
CA LYS A 55 6.32 -18.68 7.56
C LYS A 55 5.43 -19.92 7.55
N LYS A 56 4.12 -19.76 7.31
CA LYS A 56 3.17 -20.87 7.23
C LYS A 56 3.47 -21.85 6.10
N LEU A 57 3.91 -21.36 4.94
CA LEU A 57 4.28 -22.19 3.81
C LEU A 57 5.51 -23.05 4.14
N LYS A 58 6.53 -22.45 4.75
CA LYS A 58 7.72 -23.16 5.23
C LYS A 58 7.38 -24.21 6.30
N GLU A 59 6.51 -23.89 7.25
CA GLU A 59 6.04 -24.83 8.28
C GLU A 59 5.28 -26.03 7.68
N LYS A 60 4.58 -25.83 6.57
CA LYS A 60 3.85 -26.88 5.86
C LYS A 60 4.72 -27.67 4.86
N GLY A 61 5.99 -27.30 4.69
CA GLY A 61 6.88 -27.92 3.71
C GLY A 61 6.46 -27.66 2.25
N LEU A 62 5.60 -26.66 2.01
CA LEU A 62 5.15 -26.31 0.67
C LEU A 62 6.23 -25.51 -0.05
N THR A 63 6.64 -25.99 -1.23
CA THR A 63 7.58 -25.28 -2.09
C THR A 63 6.85 -24.23 -2.92
N GLU A 64 7.61 -23.31 -3.52
CA GLU A 64 7.06 -22.30 -4.43
C GLU A 64 6.35 -22.95 -5.63
N ASP A 65 6.90 -24.06 -6.13
CA ASP A 65 6.32 -24.84 -7.23
C ASP A 65 4.97 -25.47 -6.86
N ASP A 66 4.81 -25.95 -5.62
CA ASP A 66 3.53 -26.53 -5.16
C ASP A 66 2.43 -25.45 -5.11
N ILE A 67 2.80 -24.25 -4.67
CA ILE A 67 1.87 -23.11 -4.58
C ILE A 67 1.48 -22.64 -5.98
N LEU A 68 2.43 -22.58 -6.92
CA LEU A 68 2.16 -22.16 -8.29
C LEU A 68 1.23 -23.15 -9.00
N LYS A 69 1.42 -24.46 -8.82
CA LYS A 69 0.50 -25.48 -9.34
C LYS A 69 -0.91 -25.33 -8.79
N ASP A 70 -1.05 -25.17 -7.46
CA ASP A 70 -2.35 -24.97 -6.84
C ASP A 70 -3.03 -23.67 -7.32
N PHE A 71 -2.24 -22.62 -7.52
CA PHE A 71 -2.73 -21.34 -8.02
C PHE A 71 -3.20 -21.42 -9.49
N GLU A 72 -2.48 -22.16 -10.34
CA GLU A 72 -2.90 -22.42 -11.72
C GLU A 72 -4.19 -23.24 -11.78
N ILE A 73 -4.31 -24.29 -10.97
CA ILE A 73 -5.54 -25.08 -10.84
C ILE A 73 -6.72 -24.20 -10.41
N PHE A 74 -6.49 -23.33 -9.42
CA PHE A 74 -7.51 -22.38 -8.95
C PHE A 74 -7.92 -21.38 -10.04
N ARG A 75 -6.95 -20.83 -10.78
CA ARG A 75 -7.19 -19.86 -11.86
C ARG A 75 -8.01 -20.47 -12.99
N GLU A 76 -7.75 -21.74 -13.32
CA GLU A 76 -8.48 -22.45 -14.36
C GLU A 76 -9.91 -22.81 -13.92
N LYS A 77 -10.12 -23.17 -12.64
CA LYS A 77 -11.47 -23.30 -12.06
C LYS A 77 -12.26 -22.00 -12.14
N LEU A 78 -11.64 -20.87 -11.76
CA LEU A 78 -12.29 -19.56 -11.89
C LEU A 78 -12.65 -19.22 -13.33
N ARG A 79 -11.82 -19.57 -14.31
CA ARG A 79 -12.16 -19.39 -15.73
C ARG A 79 -13.37 -20.21 -16.13
N GLN A 80 -13.44 -21.48 -15.72
CA GLN A 80 -14.56 -22.35 -16.03
C GLN A 80 -15.87 -21.86 -15.37
N GLU A 81 -15.80 -21.37 -14.14
CA GLU A 81 -16.94 -20.78 -13.44
C GLU A 81 -17.43 -19.47 -14.07
N ASN A 82 -16.52 -18.62 -14.57
CA ASN A 82 -16.87 -17.36 -15.26
C ASN A 82 -17.19 -17.54 -16.75
N ALA A 83 -16.88 -18.70 -17.32
CA ALA A 83 -17.23 -19.09 -18.69
C ALA A 83 -18.50 -19.94 -18.76
N ALA A 84 -19.07 -20.32 -17.61
CA ALA A 84 -20.40 -20.91 -17.53
C ALA A 84 -21.46 -19.81 -17.79
N PRO A 85 -22.47 -20.08 -18.65
CA PRO A 85 -23.48 -19.09 -19.05
C PRO A 85 -24.39 -18.66 -17.89
#